data_AF-A0A536MDE2-F1
#
_entry.id   AF-A0A536MDE2-F1
#
_cell.length_a   1.000
_cell.length_b   1.000
_cell.length_c   1.000
_cell.angle_alpha   90.00
_cell.angle_beta   90.00
_cell.angle_gamma   90.00
#
_symmetry.space_group_name_H-M   'P 1'
#
loop_
_entity.id
_entity.type
_entity.pdbx_description
1 polymer ?
#
loop_
_entity_poly.entity_id
_entity_poly.type
_entity_poly.pdbx_seq_one_letter_code
_entity_poly.pdbx_strand_id
1 'polypeptide(L)'
;MPRSRTFRLPGAALIAVAALTFTSVGVAAEDSSNGDDSTRNPTSKRFHEETPTPGARTVRHWSGQSVNPADGHTYTYDIVGADPSTGHAATIGVDIIPLDVNVGGRAFNGSDTVAAILASPLFQRADYVSTIATTSFASGAFGKSSGGDLSAGNTGVQLLDATMRSQFNKIGTGYHLNLRPEVRRPISIDVPAVDGVVRTNPATNIGFAAVDDTWFQPQVESLIPQLHLSPQRLTVFLTSDLVLYADHMPKHCCVIGAHGAVPTTSPADEESDGHARTGVQTFVWASWMTAGFFTLDPTQSWAKQDINGLSHEITEWANDPFATNLVQAWKSPIAPQYGCNNLLETGDPTLNIGFSVGTNPFHQNAFSDGTYHPQDEAFLPWFMRTSPNDVSQPTQSDSTKGRYTFLGDLNPFSFFHQPPGTC
;
A
#
# COMPACT_ATOMS: atom_id res chain seq x y z
N MET A 1 4.03 46.83 90.53
CA MET A 1 2.90 45.89 90.72
C MET A 1 2.71 45.08 89.43
N PRO A 2 2.50 43.76 89.53
CA PRO A 2 2.64 42.81 88.42
C PRO A 2 1.30 42.53 87.71
N ARG A 3 1.38 42.07 86.45
CA ARG A 3 0.48 41.15 85.71
C ARG A 3 0.83 41.27 84.22
N SER A 4 1.68 40.39 83.68
CA SER A 4 1.36 39.06 83.14
C SER A 4 0.38 39.06 81.95
N ARG A 5 0.75 38.24 80.95
CA ARG A 5 0.00 37.76 79.78
C ARG A 5 0.05 38.69 78.55
N THR A 6 0.29 38.23 77.33
CA THR A 6 0.53 36.89 76.76
C THR A 6 1.03 37.13 75.34
N PHE A 7 2.03 36.36 74.90
CA PHE A 7 2.41 36.22 73.50
C PHE A 7 1.21 35.75 72.67
N ARG A 8 0.92 36.42 71.55
CA ARG A 8 0.14 35.89 70.44
C ARG A 8 0.83 36.28 69.13
N LEU A 9 1.46 35.29 68.51
CA LEU A 9 1.86 35.33 67.10
C LEU A 9 0.58 35.33 66.24
N PRO A 10 0.45 36.20 65.22
CA PRO A 10 -0.53 35.99 64.17
C PRO A 10 -0.02 34.88 63.26
N GLY A 11 -0.74 33.75 63.26
CA GLY A 11 -0.50 32.61 62.39
C GLY A 11 -0.65 33.00 60.93
N ALA A 12 0.36 32.69 60.13
CA ALA A 12 0.25 32.66 58.68
C ALA A 12 -0.68 31.51 58.30
N ALA A 13 -1.82 31.84 57.69
CA ALA A 13 -2.66 30.86 57.01
C ALA A 13 -1.93 30.41 55.73
N LEU A 14 -1.19 29.31 55.84
CA LEU A 14 -0.79 28.51 54.69
C LEU A 14 -2.06 27.86 54.12
N ILE A 15 -2.61 28.45 53.06
CA ILE A 15 -3.57 27.77 52.19
C ILE A 15 -2.75 26.74 51.41
N ALA A 16 -2.71 25.52 51.93
CA ALA A 16 -2.29 24.36 51.16
C ALA A 16 -3.39 24.09 50.11
N VAL A 17 -3.19 24.58 48.89
CA VAL A 17 -3.92 24.08 47.73
C VAL A 17 -3.40 22.67 47.49
N ALA A 18 -4.07 21.68 48.07
CA ALA A 18 -3.92 20.30 47.69
C ALA A 18 -4.47 20.16 46.26
N ALA A 19 -3.58 20.32 45.27
CA ALA A 19 -3.85 19.87 43.92
C ALA A 19 -3.97 18.34 43.99
N LEU A 20 -5.20 17.85 44.11
CA LEU A 20 -5.53 16.47 43.77
C LEU A 20 -5.27 16.31 42.27
N THR A 21 -4.03 15.97 41.92
CA THR A 21 -3.74 15.32 40.65
C THR A 21 -4.44 13.98 40.69
N PHE A 22 -5.68 13.93 40.20
CA PHE A 22 -6.22 12.69 39.68
C PHE A 22 -5.38 12.33 38.46
N THR A 23 -4.30 11.59 38.68
CA THR A 23 -3.74 10.73 37.63
C THR A 23 -4.78 9.65 37.38
N SER A 24 -5.79 9.96 36.57
CA SER A 24 -6.53 8.92 35.87
C SER A 24 -5.55 8.30 34.88
N VAL A 25 -4.77 7.33 35.37
CA VAL A 25 -4.22 6.29 34.52
C VAL A 25 -5.45 5.55 34.01
N GLY A 26 -6.03 6.07 32.92
CA GLY A 26 -6.95 5.30 32.12
C GLY A 26 -6.13 4.16 31.56
N VAL A 27 -6.13 3.03 32.26
CA VAL A 27 -5.79 1.75 31.65
C VAL A 27 -6.80 1.61 30.53
N ALA A 28 -6.39 1.89 29.29
CA ALA A 28 -7.14 1.45 28.14
C ALA A 28 -7.25 -0.07 28.32
N ALA A 29 -8.45 -0.53 28.66
CA ALA A 29 -8.71 -1.95 28.69
C ALA A 29 -8.46 -2.44 27.27
N GLU A 30 -7.45 -3.29 27.09
CA GLU A 30 -7.32 -4.10 25.89
C GLU A 30 -8.62 -4.87 25.78
N ASP A 31 -9.47 -4.50 24.81
CA ASP A 31 -10.63 -5.32 24.47
C ASP A 31 -10.07 -6.57 23.79
N SER A 32 -9.76 -7.58 24.59
CA SER A 32 -9.36 -8.92 24.15
C SER A 32 -10.58 -9.60 23.52
N SER A 33 -11.11 -9.05 22.43
CA SER A 33 -12.13 -9.75 21.69
C SER A 33 -11.45 -10.93 20.99
N ASN A 34 -11.76 -12.16 21.44
CA ASN A 34 -11.31 -13.45 20.93
C ASN A 34 -11.73 -13.69 19.45
N GLY A 35 -11.20 -12.91 18.51
CA GLY A 35 -11.23 -13.20 17.08
C GLY A 35 -9.89 -13.75 16.66
N ASP A 36 -9.89 -14.90 15.99
CA ASP A 36 -8.69 -15.43 15.34
C ASP A 36 -8.41 -14.62 14.07
N ASP A 37 -7.63 -13.55 14.22
CA ASP A 37 -7.37 -12.57 13.16
C ASP A 37 -6.47 -13.14 12.04
N SER A 38 -5.90 -14.34 12.21
CA SER A 38 -5.16 -15.02 11.14
C SER A 38 -6.05 -15.55 10.01
N THR A 39 -7.36 -15.57 10.22
CA THR A 39 -8.33 -15.91 9.18
C THR A 39 -8.72 -14.70 8.31
N ARG A 40 -8.30 -13.49 8.70
CA ARG A 40 -8.58 -12.27 7.93
C ARG A 40 -7.58 -12.12 6.80
N ASN A 41 -8.07 -11.73 5.63
CA ASN A 41 -7.23 -11.39 4.50
C ASN A 41 -7.06 -9.86 4.44
N PRO A 42 -5.85 -9.36 4.17
CA PRO A 42 -5.69 -7.96 3.82
C PRO A 42 -6.50 -7.65 2.56
N THR A 43 -6.93 -6.41 2.42
CA THR A 43 -7.48 -5.85 1.18
C THR A 43 -6.80 -4.50 0.93
N SER A 44 -6.98 -3.95 -0.26
CA SER A 44 -6.72 -2.55 -0.58
C SER A 44 -8.07 -1.80 -0.73
N LYS A 45 -8.01 -0.50 -1.00
CA LYS A 45 -9.18 0.33 -1.29
C LYS A 45 -8.77 1.49 -2.21
N ARG A 46 -9.67 1.97 -3.06
CA ARG A 46 -9.49 3.29 -3.68
C ARG A 46 -9.94 4.40 -2.76
N PHE A 47 -9.11 5.43 -2.67
CA PHE A 47 -9.50 6.71 -2.08
C PHE A 47 -10.08 7.60 -3.18
N HIS A 48 -10.07 8.92 -2.98
CA HIS A 48 -10.60 9.87 -3.96
C HIS A 48 -10.11 9.59 -5.39
N GLU A 49 -11.02 9.73 -6.35
CA GLU A 49 -10.77 9.61 -7.80
C GLU A 49 -10.81 11.01 -8.40
N GLU A 50 -9.83 11.37 -9.23
CA GLU A 50 -9.79 12.69 -9.88
C GLU A 50 -9.14 12.58 -11.25
N THR A 51 -9.95 12.76 -12.31
CA THR A 51 -9.44 12.78 -13.68
C THR A 51 -8.79 14.12 -14.00
N PRO A 52 -7.51 14.16 -14.42
CA PRO A 52 -6.87 15.41 -14.80
C PRO A 52 -7.51 16.01 -16.05
N THR A 53 -7.82 17.30 -15.99
CA THR A 53 -8.22 18.04 -17.20
C THR A 53 -7.03 18.20 -18.16
N PRO A 54 -7.25 18.38 -19.48
CA PRO A 54 -6.17 18.60 -20.42
C PRO A 54 -5.25 19.75 -20.01
N GLY A 55 -3.96 19.47 -19.87
CA GLY A 55 -2.96 20.44 -19.43
C GLY A 55 -2.81 20.61 -17.92
N ALA A 56 -3.58 19.86 -17.12
CA ALA A 56 -3.42 19.80 -15.66
C ALA A 56 -2.01 19.39 -15.26
N ARG A 57 -1.56 19.93 -14.13
CA ARG A 57 -0.26 19.57 -13.54
C ARG A 57 -0.42 18.29 -12.74
N THR A 58 0.18 17.19 -13.19
CA THR A 58 0.13 15.91 -12.48
C THR A 58 1.35 15.04 -12.79
N VAL A 59 1.42 13.84 -12.21
CA VAL A 59 2.48 12.86 -12.49
C VAL A 59 2.59 12.63 -14.00
N ARG A 60 3.83 12.45 -14.48
CA ARG A 60 4.06 12.08 -15.87
C ARG A 60 3.36 10.75 -16.14
N HIS A 61 2.44 10.74 -17.09
CA HIS A 61 1.69 9.57 -17.54
C HIS A 61 1.55 9.60 -19.08
N TRP A 62 1.02 8.51 -19.62
CA TRP A 62 0.62 8.40 -21.02
C TRP A 62 -0.73 7.69 -21.09
N SER A 63 -1.54 8.06 -22.08
CA SER A 63 -2.81 7.42 -22.34
C SER A 63 -2.66 6.36 -23.43
N GLY A 64 -3.23 5.18 -23.20
CA GLY A 64 -3.31 4.09 -24.15
C GLY A 64 -4.75 3.66 -24.38
N GLN A 65 -4.91 2.74 -25.34
CA GLN A 65 -6.19 2.08 -25.57
C GLN A 65 -5.95 0.65 -26.06
N SER A 66 -6.89 -0.23 -25.74
CA SER A 66 -6.89 -1.60 -26.25
C SER A 66 -8.32 -2.04 -26.57
N VAL A 67 -8.46 -2.74 -27.70
CA VAL A 67 -9.70 -3.44 -28.03
C VAL A 67 -9.70 -4.74 -27.25
N ASN A 68 -10.70 -4.91 -26.38
CA ASN A 68 -10.90 -6.17 -25.69
C ASN A 68 -11.56 -7.17 -26.66
N PRO A 69 -10.92 -8.31 -26.95
CA PRO A 69 -11.43 -9.26 -27.94
C PRO A 69 -12.67 -10.03 -27.46
N ALA A 70 -12.96 -10.03 -26.16
CA ALA A 70 -14.10 -10.77 -25.60
C ALA A 70 -15.44 -10.04 -25.78
N ASP A 71 -15.45 -8.70 -25.74
CA ASP A 71 -16.66 -7.88 -25.89
C ASP A 71 -16.61 -6.90 -27.09
N GLY A 72 -15.45 -6.73 -27.72
CA GLY A 72 -15.24 -5.81 -28.83
C GLY A 72 -15.16 -4.33 -28.43
N HIS A 73 -15.20 -4.02 -27.12
CA HIS A 73 -15.11 -2.64 -26.63
C HIS A 73 -13.65 -2.16 -26.61
N THR A 74 -13.47 -0.87 -26.90
CA THR A 74 -12.17 -0.21 -26.73
C THR A 74 -12.13 0.43 -25.35
N TYR A 75 -11.20 -0.03 -24.51
CA TYR A 75 -10.94 0.54 -23.21
C TYR A 75 -9.74 1.47 -23.30
N THR A 76 -9.88 2.67 -22.75
CA THR A 76 -8.79 3.64 -22.61
C THR A 76 -8.25 3.60 -21.19
N TYR A 77 -6.96 3.85 -21.03
CA TYR A 77 -6.31 3.84 -19.73
C TYR A 77 -5.19 4.88 -19.68
N ASP A 78 -4.95 5.44 -18.51
CA ASP A 78 -3.78 6.26 -18.20
C ASP A 78 -2.78 5.46 -17.36
N ILE A 79 -1.50 5.49 -17.73
CA ILE A 79 -0.45 4.75 -17.02
C ILE A 79 0.72 5.68 -16.73
N VAL A 80 1.28 5.58 -15.52
CA VAL A 80 2.41 6.38 -15.09
C VAL A 80 3.65 6.08 -15.94
N GLY A 81 4.40 7.13 -16.29
CA GLY A 81 5.71 7.03 -16.91
C GLY A 81 5.75 7.46 -18.38
N ALA A 82 6.66 6.85 -19.13
CA ALA A 82 6.77 7.04 -20.57
C ALA A 82 5.92 5.99 -21.30
N ASP A 83 5.44 6.32 -22.50
CA ASP A 83 4.78 5.33 -23.35
C ASP A 83 5.81 4.22 -23.74
N PRO A 84 5.52 2.93 -23.45
CA PRO A 84 6.42 1.82 -23.74
C PRO A 84 6.72 1.64 -25.24
N SER A 85 5.93 2.21 -26.14
CA SER A 85 6.18 2.23 -27.59
C SER A 85 7.39 3.10 -27.96
N THR A 86 7.70 4.11 -27.14
CA THR A 86 8.78 5.07 -27.40
C THR A 86 10.16 4.55 -26.98
N GLY A 87 10.20 3.52 -26.14
CA GLY A 87 11.44 2.99 -25.56
C GLY A 87 12.17 3.97 -24.62
N HIS A 88 11.50 5.05 -24.19
CA HIS A 88 12.06 6.03 -23.26
C HIS A 88 11.86 5.62 -21.80
N ALA A 89 12.71 6.16 -20.93
CA ALA A 89 12.59 6.02 -19.48
C ALA A 89 11.82 7.19 -18.85
N ALA A 90 11.22 6.92 -17.69
CA ALA A 90 10.70 7.91 -16.78
C ALA A 90 11.29 7.71 -15.37
N THR A 91 11.41 8.80 -14.63
CA THR A 91 11.71 8.78 -13.20
C THR A 91 10.73 9.69 -12.50
N ILE A 92 9.95 9.12 -11.59
CA ILE A 92 8.96 9.84 -10.79
C ILE A 92 9.56 10.12 -9.42
N GLY A 93 9.50 11.38 -8.98
CA GLY A 93 9.85 11.73 -7.60
C GLY A 93 8.78 11.22 -6.64
N VAL A 94 9.19 10.73 -5.48
CA VAL A 94 8.27 10.22 -4.45
C VAL A 94 8.50 10.99 -3.15
N ASP A 95 7.44 11.58 -2.60
CA ASP A 95 7.43 12.23 -1.30
C ASP A 95 6.92 11.25 -0.26
N ILE A 96 7.83 10.69 0.53
CA ILE A 96 7.50 9.74 1.60
C ILE A 96 7.18 10.53 2.86
N ILE A 97 5.96 10.40 3.35
CA ILE A 97 5.43 11.09 4.53
C ILE A 97 5.06 10.05 5.57
N PRO A 98 5.87 9.92 6.63
CA PRO A 98 5.52 9.05 7.74
C PRO A 98 4.32 9.63 8.51
N LEU A 99 3.33 8.79 8.79
CA LEU A 99 2.23 9.09 9.69
C LEU A 99 2.51 8.40 11.03
N ASP A 100 2.76 9.21 12.06
CA ASP A 100 2.99 8.75 13.42
C ASP A 100 1.66 8.72 14.17
N VAL A 101 1.02 7.54 14.19
CA VAL A 101 -0.36 7.40 14.62
C VAL A 101 -0.43 6.94 16.07
N ASN A 102 -1.20 7.64 16.90
CA ASN A 102 -1.49 7.26 18.27
C ASN A 102 -2.93 6.76 18.38
N VAL A 103 -3.11 5.54 18.89
CA VAL A 103 -4.43 4.92 19.12
C VAL A 103 -4.48 4.43 20.55
N GLY A 104 -5.43 4.93 21.35
CA GLY A 104 -5.58 4.50 22.75
C GLY A 104 -4.35 4.71 23.63
N GLY A 105 -3.48 5.67 23.29
CA GLY A 105 -2.21 5.92 24.00
C GLY A 105 -1.04 5.03 23.58
N ARG A 106 -1.21 4.20 22.53
CA ARG A 106 -0.15 3.39 21.92
C ARG A 106 0.25 3.96 20.56
N ALA A 107 1.55 4.05 20.33
CA ALA A 107 2.12 4.56 19.08
C ALA A 107 2.25 3.46 18.01
N PHE A 108 1.93 3.82 16.79
CA PHE A 108 1.97 3.04 15.55
C PHE A 108 2.63 3.90 14.47
N ASN A 109 3.94 4.06 14.58
CA ASN A 109 4.67 5.11 13.88
C ASN A 109 5.18 4.65 12.52
N GLY A 110 4.72 5.30 11.45
CA GLY A 110 5.33 5.14 10.13
C GLY A 110 6.80 5.54 10.10
N SER A 111 7.23 6.46 10.98
CA SER A 111 8.63 6.89 11.04
C SER A 111 9.60 5.74 11.34
N ASP A 112 9.14 4.73 12.08
CA ASP A 112 9.96 3.59 12.46
C ASP A 112 10.23 2.64 11.27
N THR A 113 9.46 2.75 10.19
CA THR A 113 9.52 1.83 9.03
C THR A 113 10.27 2.42 7.83
N VAL A 114 10.51 3.73 7.82
CA VAL A 114 11.11 4.47 6.69
C VAL A 114 12.43 3.86 6.24
N ALA A 115 13.31 3.52 7.17
CA ALA A 115 14.61 2.95 6.84
C ALA A 115 14.48 1.60 6.10
N ALA A 116 13.53 0.77 6.53
CA ALA A 116 13.24 -0.52 5.90
C ALA A 116 12.62 -0.33 4.51
N ILE A 117 11.67 0.60 4.37
CA ILE A 117 11.07 0.95 3.08
C ILE A 117 12.13 1.44 2.09
N LEU A 118 13.00 2.38 2.49
CA LEU A 118 14.05 2.90 1.62
C LEU A 118 15.08 1.83 1.22
N ALA A 119 15.33 0.84 2.08
CA ALA A 119 16.24 -0.28 1.80
C ALA A 119 15.58 -1.41 0.98
N SER A 120 14.27 -1.34 0.77
CA SER A 120 13.52 -2.38 0.06
C SER A 120 13.66 -2.29 -1.46
N PRO A 121 13.28 -3.34 -2.20
CA PRO A 121 13.27 -3.34 -3.66
C PRO A 121 12.30 -2.33 -4.30
N LEU A 122 11.44 -1.67 -3.52
CA LEU A 122 10.61 -0.56 -4.00
C LEU A 122 11.47 0.63 -4.45
N PHE A 123 12.56 0.90 -3.73
CA PHE A 123 13.43 2.04 -3.97
C PHE A 123 14.89 1.66 -4.24
N GLN A 124 15.31 0.44 -3.89
CA GLN A 124 16.60 -0.13 -4.24
C GLN A 124 16.50 -1.02 -5.47
N ARG A 125 17.63 -1.19 -6.14
CA ARG A 125 17.78 -2.14 -7.25
C ARG A 125 17.93 -3.56 -6.69
N ALA A 126 17.22 -4.51 -7.29
CA ALA A 126 17.29 -5.93 -6.99
C ALA A 126 17.29 -6.76 -8.27
N ASP A 127 17.53 -8.06 -8.11
CA ASP A 127 17.48 -9.04 -9.20
C ASP A 127 16.19 -9.85 -9.11
N TYR A 128 15.46 -9.91 -10.23
CA TYR A 128 14.18 -10.61 -10.38
C TYR A 128 14.28 -11.78 -11.36
N VAL A 129 15.50 -12.23 -11.68
CA VAL A 129 15.69 -13.39 -12.57
C VAL A 129 15.12 -14.67 -11.95
N SER A 130 15.15 -14.78 -10.62
CA SER A 130 14.59 -15.88 -9.84
C SER A 130 14.11 -15.37 -8.48
N THR A 131 13.21 -16.11 -7.84
CA THR A 131 12.84 -15.96 -6.43
C THR A 131 13.15 -17.24 -5.67
N ILE A 132 13.51 -17.12 -4.38
CA ILE A 132 13.75 -18.28 -3.53
C ILE A 132 12.46 -18.89 -2.97
N ALA A 133 11.38 -18.12 -2.91
CA ALA A 133 10.08 -18.57 -2.40
C ALA A 133 8.91 -17.84 -3.07
N THR A 134 7.80 -18.56 -3.20
CA THR A 134 6.53 -18.05 -3.72
C THR A 134 5.37 -18.62 -2.89
N THR A 135 4.22 -17.98 -2.97
CA THR A 135 2.99 -18.54 -2.40
C THR A 135 2.58 -19.81 -3.15
N SER A 136 2.20 -20.84 -2.41
CA SER A 136 1.50 -22.02 -2.91
C SER A 136 0.05 -22.04 -2.44
N PHE A 137 -0.78 -22.82 -3.13
CA PHE A 137 -2.14 -23.11 -2.70
C PHE A 137 -2.38 -24.61 -2.74
N ALA A 138 -2.58 -25.22 -1.56
CA ALA A 138 -2.79 -26.65 -1.43
C ALA A 138 -3.85 -26.94 -0.38
N SER A 139 -4.75 -27.88 -0.66
CA SER A 139 -5.80 -28.31 0.27
C SER A 139 -6.68 -27.17 0.81
N GLY A 140 -6.91 -26.12 0.00
CA GLY A 140 -7.74 -24.98 0.38
C GLY A 140 -7.05 -23.91 1.22
N ALA A 141 -5.72 -23.98 1.40
CA ALA A 141 -4.96 -23.04 2.20
C ALA A 141 -3.77 -22.44 1.43
N PHE A 142 -3.48 -21.17 1.71
CA PHE A 142 -2.27 -20.50 1.24
C PHE A 142 -1.08 -20.93 2.08
N GLY A 143 0.01 -21.27 1.40
CA GLY A 143 1.26 -21.68 2.03
C GLY A 143 2.48 -21.07 1.35
N LYS A 144 3.67 -21.42 1.86
CA LYS A 144 4.95 -21.08 1.26
C LYS A 144 5.52 -22.28 0.51
N SER A 145 5.99 -22.08 -0.71
CA SER A 145 6.74 -23.08 -1.47
C SER A 145 8.09 -22.54 -1.94
N SER A 146 8.95 -23.43 -2.42
CA SER A 146 10.15 -23.04 -3.14
C SER A 146 9.79 -22.18 -4.36
N GLY A 147 10.61 -21.17 -4.61
CA GLY A 147 10.53 -20.36 -5.82
C GLY A 147 11.24 -21.03 -7.00
N GLY A 148 11.60 -20.22 -7.99
CA GLY A 148 12.26 -20.64 -9.22
C GLY A 148 12.53 -19.44 -10.12
N ASP A 149 12.65 -19.70 -11.42
CA ASP A 149 12.77 -18.65 -12.44
C ASP A 149 11.58 -17.69 -12.36
N LEU A 150 11.85 -16.39 -12.42
CA LEU A 150 10.84 -15.35 -12.22
C LEU A 150 10.74 -14.46 -13.46
N SER A 151 11.64 -13.51 -13.65
CA SER A 151 11.59 -12.57 -14.77
C SER A 151 12.99 -12.35 -15.32
N ALA A 152 13.39 -13.26 -16.22
CA ALA A 152 14.71 -13.22 -16.85
C ALA A 152 14.96 -11.86 -17.52
N GLY A 153 16.14 -11.28 -17.28
CA GLY A 153 16.54 -9.96 -17.80
C GLY A 153 16.13 -8.75 -16.95
N ASN A 154 15.34 -8.94 -15.89
CA ASN A 154 15.14 -7.94 -14.83
C ASN A 154 16.22 -8.08 -13.76
N THR A 155 17.41 -7.57 -14.05
CA THR A 155 18.59 -7.57 -13.17
C THR A 155 18.96 -6.13 -12.81
N GLY A 156 19.19 -5.85 -11.54
CA GLY A 156 19.61 -4.53 -11.06
C GLY A 156 18.60 -3.41 -11.33
N VAL A 157 17.30 -3.68 -11.16
CA VAL A 157 16.20 -2.71 -11.37
C VAL A 157 15.32 -2.61 -10.13
N GLN A 158 14.47 -1.58 -10.02
CA GLN A 158 13.47 -1.48 -8.94
C GLN A 158 12.28 -2.40 -9.22
N LEU A 159 11.48 -2.72 -8.19
CA LEU A 159 10.33 -3.62 -8.32
C LEU A 159 9.33 -3.11 -9.36
N LEU A 160 8.88 -1.87 -9.24
CA LEU A 160 7.93 -1.28 -10.19
C LEU A 160 8.49 -1.30 -11.62
N ASP A 161 9.79 -1.01 -11.78
CA ASP A 161 10.46 -1.07 -13.08
C ASP A 161 10.44 -2.49 -13.67
N ALA A 162 10.76 -3.51 -12.86
CA ALA A 162 10.69 -4.90 -13.27
C ALA A 162 9.28 -5.32 -13.69
N THR A 163 8.28 -4.94 -12.89
CA THR A 163 6.86 -5.21 -13.15
C THR A 163 6.43 -4.59 -14.48
N MET A 164 6.69 -3.29 -14.69
CA MET A 164 6.27 -2.58 -15.91
C MET A 164 7.03 -3.06 -17.16
N ARG A 165 8.33 -3.36 -17.05
CA ARG A 165 9.11 -3.96 -18.15
C ARG A 165 8.56 -5.33 -18.54
N SER A 166 8.13 -6.12 -17.56
CA SER A 166 7.50 -7.43 -17.81
C SER A 166 6.12 -7.27 -18.43
N GLN A 167 5.29 -6.37 -17.90
CA GLN A 167 3.94 -6.11 -18.39
C GLN A 167 3.90 -5.71 -19.86
N PHE A 168 4.85 -4.90 -20.32
CA PHE A 168 4.89 -4.37 -21.70
C PHE A 168 5.86 -5.09 -22.64
N ASN A 169 6.46 -6.20 -22.21
CA ASN A 169 7.49 -6.91 -22.95
C ASN A 169 8.67 -6.01 -23.38
N LYS A 170 9.17 -5.18 -22.46
CA LYS A 170 10.23 -4.18 -22.72
C LYS A 170 11.56 -4.49 -22.08
N ILE A 171 11.75 -5.73 -21.62
CA ILE A 171 13.03 -6.21 -21.13
C ILE A 171 14.07 -6.15 -22.26
N GLY A 172 15.28 -5.69 -21.94
CA GLY A 172 16.35 -5.49 -22.93
C GLY A 172 16.20 -4.22 -23.79
N THR A 173 15.17 -3.41 -23.58
CA THR A 173 15.01 -2.09 -24.23
C THR A 173 15.43 -0.95 -23.29
N GLY A 174 15.35 0.31 -23.76
CA GLY A 174 15.58 1.50 -22.95
C GLY A 174 14.41 1.94 -22.06
N TYR A 175 13.28 1.22 -22.10
CA TYR A 175 12.12 1.53 -21.27
C TYR A 175 12.41 1.24 -19.80
N HIS A 176 12.12 2.25 -18.96
CA HIS A 176 12.16 2.13 -17.52
C HIS A 176 11.12 3.03 -16.85
N LEU A 177 10.60 2.60 -15.71
CA LEU A 177 9.84 3.42 -14.76
C LEU A 177 10.50 3.33 -13.38
N ASN A 178 11.28 4.34 -13.04
CA ASN A 178 11.99 4.41 -11.75
C ASN A 178 11.30 5.38 -10.77
N LEU A 179 11.44 5.10 -9.48
CA LEU A 179 11.02 5.94 -8.37
C LEU A 179 12.25 6.54 -7.67
N ARG A 180 12.18 7.83 -7.33
CA ARG A 180 13.22 8.54 -6.58
C ARG A 180 12.65 9.12 -5.28
N PRO A 181 12.89 8.47 -4.12
CA PRO A 181 12.29 8.88 -2.86
C PRO A 181 12.94 10.12 -2.27
N GLU A 182 12.14 10.90 -1.55
CA GLU A 182 12.52 11.99 -0.66
C GLU A 182 11.67 11.90 0.59
N VAL A 183 12.31 11.73 1.75
CA VAL A 183 11.61 11.64 3.04
C VAL A 183 11.22 13.03 3.51
N ARG A 184 9.94 13.20 3.82
CA ARG A 184 9.35 14.41 4.41
C ARG A 184 9.26 14.26 5.92
N ARG A 185 8.92 15.36 6.60
CA ARG A 185 8.73 15.34 8.06
C ARG A 185 7.54 14.44 8.41
N PRO A 186 7.64 13.65 9.50
CA PRO A 186 6.51 12.91 10.02
C PRO A 186 5.35 13.82 10.42
N ILE A 187 4.13 13.30 10.29
CA ILE A 187 2.89 13.95 10.73
C ILE A 187 2.28 13.10 11.83
N SER A 188 2.04 13.69 12.98
CA SER A 188 1.38 13.00 14.10
C SER A 188 -0.13 13.03 13.92
N ILE A 189 -0.77 11.89 14.13
CA ILE A 189 -2.23 11.73 14.08
C ILE A 189 -2.70 11.06 15.37
N ASP A 190 -3.55 11.74 16.14
CA ASP A 190 -4.23 11.15 17.29
C ASP A 190 -5.61 10.65 16.86
N VAL A 191 -5.82 9.33 16.93
CA VAL A 191 -7.10 8.72 16.57
C VAL A 191 -8.07 8.81 17.75
N PRO A 192 -9.26 9.42 17.58
CA PRO A 192 -10.29 9.43 18.62
C PRO A 192 -10.68 8.01 19.03
N ALA A 193 -11.01 7.82 20.31
CA ALA A 193 -11.37 6.50 20.84
C ALA A 193 -12.62 5.86 20.19
N VAL A 194 -13.46 6.66 19.52
CA VAL A 194 -14.62 6.16 18.77
C VAL A 194 -14.27 5.65 17.38
N ASP A 195 -13.13 6.07 16.84
CA ASP A 195 -12.69 5.79 15.47
C ASP A 195 -11.49 4.82 15.43
N GLY A 196 -11.00 4.37 16.58
CA GLY A 196 -9.82 3.52 16.64
C GLY A 196 -9.75 2.65 17.88
N VAL A 197 -9.26 1.43 17.68
CA VAL A 197 -9.04 0.45 18.75
C VAL A 197 -7.69 -0.24 18.58
N VAL A 198 -7.01 -0.46 19.69
CA VAL A 198 -5.81 -1.29 19.73
C VAL A 198 -6.22 -2.74 19.88
N ARG A 199 -5.65 -3.61 19.04
CA ARG A 199 -5.88 -5.05 19.06
C ARG A 199 -4.55 -5.78 19.12
N THR A 200 -4.60 -7.04 19.53
CA THR A 200 -3.44 -7.92 19.58
C THR A 200 -3.83 -9.26 18.98
N ASN A 201 -3.04 -9.75 18.03
CA ASN A 201 -3.18 -11.12 17.55
C ASN A 201 -2.83 -12.06 18.73
N PRO A 202 -3.77 -12.85 19.25
CA PRO A 202 -3.56 -13.62 20.48
C PRO A 202 -2.52 -14.73 20.32
N ALA A 203 -2.27 -15.21 19.10
CA ALA A 203 -1.33 -16.29 18.86
C ALA A 203 0.12 -15.82 18.70
N THR A 204 0.32 -14.64 18.10
CA THR A 204 1.66 -14.09 17.82
C THR A 204 2.04 -12.96 18.77
N ASN A 205 1.08 -12.45 19.54
CA ASN A 205 1.21 -11.31 20.43
C ASN A 205 1.64 -10.01 19.70
N ILE A 206 1.42 -9.95 18.39
CA ILE A 206 1.64 -8.74 17.60
C ILE A 206 0.45 -7.81 17.79
N GLY A 207 0.71 -6.59 18.26
CA GLY A 207 -0.31 -5.58 18.47
C GLY A 207 -0.40 -4.61 17.31
N PHE A 208 -1.61 -4.12 17.04
CA PHE A 208 -1.94 -3.30 15.88
C PHE A 208 -3.04 -2.29 16.19
N ALA A 209 -3.12 -1.26 15.35
CA ALA A 209 -4.23 -0.33 15.31
C ALA A 209 -5.25 -0.77 14.27
N ALA A 210 -6.51 -0.88 14.66
CA ALA A 210 -7.63 -0.93 13.73
C ALA A 210 -8.34 0.44 13.78
N VAL A 211 -8.42 1.12 12.64
CA VAL A 211 -8.97 2.48 12.52
C VAL A 211 -10.13 2.50 11.54
N ASP A 212 -11.17 3.27 11.83
CA ASP A 212 -12.34 3.43 10.97
C ASP A 212 -11.94 4.08 9.65
N ASP A 213 -12.26 3.43 8.53
CA ASP A 213 -11.91 3.93 7.21
C ASP A 213 -12.62 5.25 6.88
N THR A 214 -13.85 5.43 7.33
CA THR A 214 -14.64 6.64 7.11
C THR A 214 -14.07 7.85 7.85
N TRP A 215 -13.32 7.62 8.94
CA TRP A 215 -12.60 8.67 9.65
C TRP A 215 -11.21 8.90 9.05
N PHE A 216 -10.45 7.83 8.78
CA PHE A 216 -9.05 7.89 8.37
C PHE A 216 -8.85 8.46 6.97
N GLN A 217 -9.65 8.02 6.00
CA GLN A 217 -9.52 8.43 4.60
C GLN A 217 -9.56 9.97 4.44
N PRO A 218 -10.56 10.70 5.00
CA PRO A 218 -10.57 12.15 4.97
C PRO A 218 -9.35 12.82 5.64
N GLN A 219 -8.72 12.19 6.65
CA GLN A 219 -7.52 12.75 7.25
C GLN A 219 -6.37 12.78 6.23
N VAL A 220 -6.11 11.63 5.59
CA VAL A 220 -5.04 11.50 4.58
C VAL A 220 -5.28 12.43 3.40
N GLU A 221 -6.50 12.44 2.85
CA GLU A 221 -6.86 13.30 1.72
C GLU A 221 -6.72 14.79 2.07
N SER A 222 -7.07 15.19 3.30
CA SER A 222 -6.95 16.59 3.73
C SER A 222 -5.51 17.07 3.87
N LEU A 223 -4.54 16.18 4.11
CA LEU A 223 -3.13 16.54 4.23
C LEU A 223 -2.54 16.99 2.89
N ILE A 224 -3.00 16.39 1.79
CA ILE A 224 -2.44 16.64 0.46
C ILE A 224 -2.43 18.12 0.07
N PRO A 225 -3.56 18.87 0.11
CA PRO A 225 -3.56 20.29 -0.20
C PRO A 225 -2.78 21.13 0.83
N GLN A 226 -2.63 20.67 2.08
CA GLN A 226 -1.91 21.38 3.14
C GLN A 226 -0.38 21.31 2.99
N LEU A 227 0.12 20.24 2.37
CA LEU A 227 1.56 20.00 2.24
C LEU A 227 2.19 20.79 1.10
N HIS A 228 1.38 21.34 0.19
CA HIS A 228 1.81 22.12 -0.97
C HIS A 228 2.92 21.43 -1.79
N LEU A 229 2.81 20.11 -1.94
CA LEU A 229 3.75 19.31 -2.73
C LEU A 229 3.55 19.55 -4.22
N SER A 230 4.54 19.10 -5.00
CA SER A 230 4.49 19.18 -6.45
C SER A 230 3.61 18.05 -7.00
N PRO A 231 2.49 18.33 -7.69
CA PRO A 231 1.60 17.30 -8.23
C PRO A 231 2.23 16.40 -9.31
N GLN A 232 3.43 16.75 -9.83
CA GLN A 232 4.24 15.88 -10.71
C GLN A 232 4.93 14.71 -9.98
N ARG A 233 4.81 14.60 -8.66
CA ARG A 233 5.44 13.58 -7.81
C ARG A 233 4.36 12.69 -7.21
N LEU A 234 4.71 11.46 -6.83
CA LEU A 234 3.84 10.61 -6.03
C LEU A 234 3.98 11.00 -4.55
N THR A 235 2.88 11.15 -3.83
CA THR A 235 2.90 11.23 -2.35
C THR A 235 2.67 9.84 -1.76
N VAL A 236 3.53 9.39 -0.84
CA VAL A 236 3.36 8.11 -0.13
C VAL A 236 3.21 8.38 1.36
N PHE A 237 2.02 8.14 1.90
CA PHE A 237 1.76 8.12 3.34
C PHE A 237 2.06 6.74 3.92
N LEU A 238 2.93 6.69 4.93
CA LEU A 238 3.34 5.42 5.55
C LEU A 238 2.85 5.31 6.99
N THR A 239 2.22 4.21 7.33
CA THR A 239 1.93 3.82 8.73
C THR A 239 2.66 2.52 9.09
N SER A 240 2.58 2.11 10.36
CA SER A 240 3.09 0.82 10.82
C SER A 240 2.02 0.09 11.61
N ASP A 241 1.80 -1.20 11.31
CA ASP A 241 0.83 -2.07 12.00
C ASP A 241 -0.56 -1.42 12.18
N LEU A 242 -1.01 -0.70 11.16
CA LEU A 242 -2.31 -0.05 11.12
C LEU A 242 -3.14 -0.64 9.97
N VAL A 243 -4.36 -1.06 10.28
CA VAL A 243 -5.35 -1.55 9.32
C VAL A 243 -6.61 -0.70 9.40
N LEU A 244 -7.31 -0.54 8.27
CA LEU A 244 -8.63 0.07 8.27
C LEU A 244 -9.74 -0.98 8.34
N TYR A 245 -10.85 -0.61 8.99
CA TYR A 245 -12.08 -1.38 9.02
C TYR A 245 -13.25 -0.56 8.49
N ALA A 246 -14.26 -1.24 7.95
CA ALA A 246 -15.45 -0.62 7.37
C ALA A 246 -16.68 -0.71 8.30
N ASP A 247 -17.76 -0.04 7.90
CA ASP A 247 -19.10 -0.08 8.52
C ASP A 247 -19.15 0.28 10.01
N HIS A 248 -18.16 1.01 10.53
CA HIS A 248 -17.99 1.25 11.96
C HIS A 248 -17.84 -0.04 12.79
N MET A 249 -17.41 -1.14 12.16
CA MET A 249 -17.26 -2.45 12.79
C MET A 249 -15.82 -2.95 12.65
N PRO A 250 -14.98 -2.92 13.71
CA PRO A 250 -13.59 -3.41 13.68
C PRO A 250 -13.39 -4.87 13.26
N LYS A 251 -14.46 -5.65 13.16
CA LYS A 251 -14.44 -7.01 12.61
C LYS A 251 -14.47 -7.03 11.08
N HIS A 252 -14.95 -5.98 10.43
CA HIS A 252 -14.98 -5.80 8.97
C HIS A 252 -13.68 -5.13 8.50
N CYS A 253 -12.54 -5.72 8.86
CA CYS A 253 -11.22 -5.32 8.37
C CYS A 253 -10.76 -6.34 7.29
N CYS A 254 -9.65 -6.16 6.57
CA CYS A 254 -8.49 -5.34 6.91
C CYS A 254 -7.90 -4.66 5.69
N VAL A 255 -8.19 -3.37 5.50
CA VAL A 255 -7.54 -2.59 4.45
C VAL A 255 -6.13 -2.21 4.92
N ILE A 256 -5.09 -2.56 4.17
CA ILE A 256 -3.68 -2.29 4.52
C ILE A 256 -3.00 -1.28 3.60
N GLY A 257 -3.69 -0.86 2.55
CA GLY A 257 -3.24 0.12 1.58
C GLY A 257 -4.40 0.72 0.81
N ALA A 258 -4.11 1.86 0.19
CA ALA A 258 -4.97 2.51 -0.77
C ALA A 258 -4.15 3.41 -1.69
N HIS A 259 -4.66 3.67 -2.88
CA HIS A 259 -4.19 4.77 -3.72
C HIS A 259 -5.34 5.67 -4.17
N GLY A 260 -5.01 6.87 -4.63
CA GLY A 260 -6.00 7.82 -5.12
C GLY A 260 -5.37 9.08 -5.71
N ALA A 261 -6.22 10.01 -6.09
CA ALA A 261 -5.85 11.31 -6.62
C ALA A 261 -6.78 12.38 -6.07
N VAL A 262 -6.24 13.57 -5.77
CA VAL A 262 -7.05 14.72 -5.34
C VAL A 262 -6.69 15.98 -6.12
N PRO A 263 -7.65 16.88 -6.35
CA PRO A 263 -7.34 18.19 -6.89
C PRO A 263 -6.52 19.01 -5.89
N THR A 264 -5.60 19.81 -6.40
CA THR A 264 -4.74 20.71 -5.63
C THR A 264 -4.73 22.10 -6.24
N THR A 265 -4.62 23.10 -5.36
CA THR A 265 -4.40 24.51 -5.71
C THR A 265 -3.09 24.95 -5.07
N SER A 266 -1.97 24.60 -5.69
CA SER A 266 -0.65 25.07 -5.27
C SER A 266 -0.40 26.50 -5.78
N PRO A 267 0.31 27.36 -5.05
CA PRO A 267 0.83 28.63 -5.61
C PRO A 267 1.73 28.43 -6.84
N ALA A 268 2.29 27.22 -7.02
CA ALA A 268 3.01 26.82 -8.23
C ALA A 268 2.07 26.54 -9.43
N ASP A 269 0.76 26.65 -9.26
CA ASP A 269 -0.28 26.47 -10.28
C ASP A 269 -0.70 27.80 -10.93
N GLU A 270 -0.08 28.93 -10.53
CA GLU A 270 -0.17 30.20 -11.24
C GLU A 270 0.93 30.29 -12.33
N GLU A 271 0.55 30.23 -13.60
CA GLU A 271 1.44 30.63 -14.71
C GLU A 271 1.61 32.15 -14.77
N SER A 272 2.70 32.61 -15.37
CA SER A 272 2.96 34.03 -15.66
C SER A 272 1.98 34.66 -16.67
N ASP A 273 1.06 33.89 -17.26
CA ASP A 273 0.06 34.32 -18.25
C ASP A 273 -1.36 34.47 -17.67
N GLY A 274 -1.55 34.21 -16.37
CA GLY A 274 -2.82 34.45 -15.66
C GLY A 274 -3.86 33.34 -15.80
N HIS A 275 -3.50 32.16 -16.32
CA HIS A 275 -4.35 30.97 -16.31
C HIS A 275 -3.96 30.03 -15.16
N ALA A 276 -4.86 29.82 -14.19
CA ALA A 276 -4.68 28.80 -13.16
C ALA A 276 -4.84 27.41 -13.81
N ARG A 277 -3.80 26.58 -13.78
CA ARG A 277 -3.93 25.16 -14.14
C ARG A 277 -4.31 24.38 -12.89
N THR A 278 -5.34 23.55 -12.95
CA THR A 278 -5.62 22.66 -11.81
C THR A 278 -4.49 21.64 -11.66
N GLY A 279 -3.98 21.49 -10.43
CA GLY A 279 -3.06 20.42 -10.09
C GLY A 279 -3.85 19.17 -9.69
N VAL A 280 -3.42 17.98 -10.10
CA VAL A 280 -3.94 16.71 -9.57
C VAL A 280 -2.79 15.96 -8.92
N GLN A 281 -2.83 15.84 -7.60
CA GLN A 281 -1.83 15.13 -6.82
C GLN A 281 -2.28 13.70 -6.60
N THR A 282 -1.50 12.76 -7.10
CA THR A 282 -1.72 11.33 -6.86
C THR A 282 -0.99 10.89 -5.60
N PHE A 283 -1.55 9.91 -4.90
CA PHE A 283 -0.99 9.45 -3.65
C PHE A 283 -1.26 7.96 -3.41
N VAL A 284 -0.46 7.40 -2.51
CA VAL A 284 -0.59 6.07 -1.94
C VAL A 284 -0.57 6.22 -0.42
N TRP A 285 -1.40 5.48 0.29
CA TRP A 285 -1.22 5.15 1.69
C TRP A 285 -0.98 3.64 1.80
N ALA A 286 -0.01 3.23 2.63
CA ALA A 286 0.10 1.83 3.01
C ALA A 286 0.74 1.67 4.38
N SER A 287 0.38 0.58 5.06
CA SER A 287 1.01 0.20 6.32
C SER A 287 2.11 -0.83 6.11
N TRP A 288 3.26 -0.59 6.74
CA TRP A 288 4.21 -1.68 7.01
C TRP A 288 3.56 -2.66 7.97
N MET A 289 3.61 -3.95 7.65
CA MET A 289 3.02 -4.99 8.49
C MET A 289 4.11 -5.84 9.15
N THR A 290 4.11 -5.89 10.47
CA THR A 290 5.02 -6.74 11.24
C THR A 290 4.74 -8.22 10.97
N ALA A 291 5.82 -8.98 10.77
CA ALA A 291 5.78 -10.43 10.59
C ALA A 291 4.99 -11.10 11.73
N GLY A 292 4.07 -12.02 11.39
CA GLY A 292 3.18 -12.66 12.37
C GLY A 292 1.86 -11.94 12.60
N PHE A 293 1.57 -10.85 11.89
CA PHE A 293 0.26 -10.20 11.95
C PHE A 293 -0.85 -11.06 11.35
N PHE A 294 -0.73 -11.45 10.08
CA PHE A 294 -1.74 -12.23 9.33
C PHE A 294 -1.53 -13.76 9.42
N THR A 295 -0.63 -14.23 10.28
CA THR A 295 -0.30 -15.65 10.33
C THR A 295 -0.10 -16.18 11.74
N LEU A 296 -0.48 -17.45 11.94
CA LEU A 296 -0.18 -18.24 13.14
C LEU A 296 1.06 -19.14 12.94
N ASP A 297 1.49 -19.32 11.69
CA ASP A 297 2.55 -20.23 11.26
C ASP A 297 3.39 -19.52 10.18
N PRO A 298 4.73 -19.41 10.32
CA PRO A 298 5.59 -18.74 9.32
C PRO A 298 5.43 -19.24 7.88
N THR A 299 4.80 -20.40 7.66
CA THR A 299 4.51 -20.96 6.34
C THR A 299 3.14 -20.57 5.76
N GLN A 300 2.19 -20.11 6.57
CA GLN A 300 0.86 -19.67 6.12
C GLN A 300 0.82 -18.14 6.01
N SER A 301 0.09 -17.58 5.03
CA SER A 301 -0.05 -16.11 4.87
C SER A 301 1.29 -15.35 4.88
N TRP A 302 2.40 -16.04 4.57
CA TRP A 302 3.76 -15.65 4.88
C TRP A 302 4.21 -14.38 4.14
N ALA A 303 3.66 -14.12 2.96
CA ALA A 303 4.00 -12.95 2.18
C ALA A 303 3.30 -11.66 2.66
N LYS A 304 2.29 -11.74 3.54
CA LYS A 304 1.49 -10.58 3.98
C LYS A 304 2.18 -9.82 5.12
N GLN A 305 3.36 -9.30 4.84
CA GLN A 305 4.18 -8.58 5.79
C GLN A 305 5.01 -7.50 5.07
N ASP A 306 5.75 -6.71 5.84
CA ASP A 306 6.67 -5.69 5.35
C ASP A 306 6.10 -4.75 4.27
N ILE A 307 6.61 -4.85 3.04
CA ILE A 307 6.31 -4.02 1.89
C ILE A 307 5.14 -4.55 1.07
N ASN A 308 4.51 -5.66 1.45
CA ASN A 308 3.47 -6.32 0.65
C ASN A 308 2.36 -5.34 0.22
N GLY A 309 1.73 -4.67 1.18
CA GLY A 309 0.71 -3.66 0.90
C GLY A 309 1.25 -2.49 0.08
N LEU A 310 2.43 -1.96 0.40
CA LEU A 310 2.98 -0.83 -0.35
C LEU A 310 3.36 -1.21 -1.80
N SER A 311 3.82 -2.43 -2.04
CA SER A 311 4.13 -2.93 -3.38
C SER A 311 2.89 -3.09 -4.26
N HIS A 312 1.79 -3.51 -3.64
CA HIS A 312 0.45 -3.56 -4.24
C HIS A 312 0.04 -2.15 -4.67
N GLU A 313 -0.07 -1.22 -3.73
CA GLU A 313 -0.58 0.12 -4.02
C GLU A 313 0.28 0.90 -5.02
N ILE A 314 1.61 0.75 -5.00
CA ILE A 314 2.49 1.41 -5.96
C ILE A 314 2.29 0.86 -7.38
N THR A 315 2.01 -0.43 -7.53
CA THR A 315 1.77 -1.02 -8.86
C THR A 315 0.40 -0.65 -9.38
N GLU A 316 -0.63 -0.68 -8.53
CA GLU A 316 -1.98 -0.23 -8.90
C GLU A 316 -1.98 1.23 -9.29
N TRP A 317 -1.41 2.11 -8.46
CA TRP A 317 -1.23 3.52 -8.78
C TRP A 317 -0.49 3.73 -10.12
N ALA A 318 0.51 2.91 -10.43
CA ALA A 318 1.23 3.07 -11.70
C ALA A 318 0.35 2.72 -12.91
N ASN A 319 -0.61 1.81 -12.74
CA ASN A 319 -1.52 1.34 -13.80
C ASN A 319 -2.87 2.06 -13.81
N ASP A 320 -3.27 2.73 -12.73
CA ASP A 320 -4.45 3.57 -12.61
C ASP A 320 -4.18 4.79 -11.69
N PRO A 321 -3.34 5.75 -12.11
CA PRO A 321 -2.88 6.84 -11.25
C PRO A 321 -3.99 7.78 -10.76
N PHE A 322 -5.13 7.76 -11.44
CA PHE A 322 -6.28 8.63 -11.17
C PHE A 322 -7.47 7.87 -10.60
N ALA A 323 -7.31 6.56 -10.38
CA ALA A 323 -8.37 5.68 -9.89
C ALA A 323 -9.62 5.71 -10.81
N THR A 324 -9.42 5.85 -12.12
CA THR A 324 -10.50 6.02 -13.11
C THR A 324 -10.42 5.06 -14.30
N ASN A 325 -9.39 4.21 -14.38
CA ASN A 325 -9.25 3.26 -15.46
C ASN A 325 -10.28 2.13 -15.32
N LEU A 326 -11.29 2.16 -16.20
CA LEU A 326 -12.30 1.12 -16.28
C LEU A 326 -11.93 0.07 -17.32
N VAL A 327 -12.30 -1.18 -17.03
CA VAL A 327 -12.06 -2.36 -17.86
C VAL A 327 -13.33 -3.21 -17.94
N GLN A 328 -13.35 -4.23 -18.79
CA GLN A 328 -14.47 -5.17 -18.75
C GLN A 328 -14.47 -5.91 -17.41
N ALA A 329 -15.63 -5.96 -16.76
CA ALA A 329 -15.79 -6.53 -15.44
C ALA A 329 -15.16 -7.93 -15.30
N TRP A 330 -14.48 -8.13 -14.19
CA TRP A 330 -13.72 -9.32 -13.85
C TRP A 330 -14.06 -9.78 -12.43
N LYS A 331 -13.69 -11.02 -12.13
CA LYS A 331 -13.76 -11.59 -10.78
C LYS A 331 -12.53 -12.46 -10.56
N SER A 332 -12.04 -12.49 -9.32
CA SER A 332 -10.98 -13.40 -8.90
C SER A 332 -11.54 -14.40 -7.89
N PRO A 333 -11.48 -15.72 -8.16
CA PRO A 333 -11.95 -16.74 -7.21
C PRO A 333 -11.23 -16.73 -5.86
N ILE A 334 -10.03 -16.16 -5.80
CA ILE A 334 -9.19 -16.09 -4.60
C ILE A 334 -9.34 -14.77 -3.84
N ALA A 335 -10.06 -13.81 -4.43
CA ALA A 335 -10.36 -12.52 -3.83
C ALA A 335 -11.87 -12.20 -3.95
N PRO A 336 -12.76 -13.06 -3.42
CA PRO A 336 -14.21 -12.94 -3.59
C PRO A 336 -14.80 -11.67 -2.99
N GLN A 337 -14.11 -11.03 -2.04
CA GLN A 337 -14.56 -9.80 -1.40
C GLN A 337 -14.72 -8.61 -2.37
N TYR A 338 -14.00 -8.63 -3.51
CA TYR A 338 -14.14 -7.60 -4.54
C TYR A 338 -15.33 -7.85 -5.48
N GLY A 339 -15.93 -9.05 -5.43
CA GLY A 339 -17.08 -9.38 -6.24
C GLY A 339 -16.82 -9.30 -7.75
N CYS A 340 -17.83 -8.84 -8.49
CA CYS A 340 -17.70 -8.50 -9.91
C CYS A 340 -17.33 -7.03 -10.01
N ASN A 341 -16.12 -6.74 -10.48
CA ASN A 341 -15.53 -5.41 -10.45
C ASN A 341 -15.02 -5.03 -11.84
N ASN A 342 -15.14 -3.77 -12.25
CA ASN A 342 -14.70 -3.24 -13.55
C ASN A 342 -13.52 -2.26 -13.45
N LEU A 343 -12.83 -2.25 -12.31
CA LEU A 343 -11.72 -1.35 -12.02
C LEU A 343 -10.38 -2.00 -12.39
N LEU A 344 -9.39 -1.19 -12.79
CA LEU A 344 -8.04 -1.66 -13.08
C LEU A 344 -7.18 -1.66 -11.81
N GLU A 345 -7.37 -2.68 -10.98
CA GLU A 345 -6.68 -2.87 -9.70
C GLU A 345 -5.72 -4.06 -9.86
N THR A 346 -4.45 -3.82 -10.16
CA THR A 346 -3.50 -4.90 -10.51
C THR A 346 -3.24 -5.88 -9.38
N GLY A 347 -3.31 -5.44 -8.12
CA GLY A 347 -3.01 -6.24 -6.95
C GLY A 347 -4.25 -6.99 -6.42
N ASP A 348 -5.44 -6.45 -6.63
CA ASP A 348 -6.68 -7.05 -6.14
C ASP A 348 -6.93 -8.51 -6.61
N PRO A 349 -6.78 -8.84 -7.91
CA PRO A 349 -7.00 -10.21 -8.37
C PRO A 349 -6.06 -11.21 -7.70
N THR A 350 -4.81 -10.82 -7.47
CA THR A 350 -3.69 -11.66 -7.01
C THR A 350 -3.49 -11.62 -5.50
N LEU A 351 -4.45 -11.07 -4.75
CA LEU A 351 -4.38 -10.97 -3.30
C LEU A 351 -3.96 -12.31 -2.64
N ASN A 352 -3.11 -12.21 -1.62
CA ASN A 352 -2.50 -13.32 -0.88
C ASN A 352 -1.38 -14.06 -1.62
N ILE A 353 -1.10 -13.72 -2.88
CA ILE A 353 0.01 -14.29 -3.64
C ILE A 353 1.19 -13.32 -3.57
N GLY A 354 2.35 -13.81 -3.15
CA GLY A 354 3.58 -13.02 -3.08
C GLY A 354 4.82 -13.87 -3.20
N PHE A 355 5.97 -13.22 -3.17
CA PHE A 355 7.27 -13.86 -3.37
C PHE A 355 8.37 -13.15 -2.59
N SER A 356 9.49 -13.85 -2.40
CA SER A 356 10.66 -13.29 -1.72
C SER A 356 11.56 -12.52 -2.68
N VAL A 357 12.05 -11.36 -2.25
CA VAL A 357 13.09 -10.61 -2.99
C VAL A 357 14.13 -10.07 -2.04
N GLY A 358 15.40 -10.22 -2.41
CA GLY A 358 16.54 -9.64 -1.71
C GLY A 358 16.65 -10.08 -0.25
N THR A 359 17.23 -9.23 0.58
CA THR A 359 17.42 -9.48 2.01
C THR A 359 16.80 -8.35 2.82
N ASN A 360 15.96 -8.69 3.79
CA ASN A 360 15.34 -7.78 4.73
C ASN A 360 15.92 -7.99 6.14
N PRO A 361 16.79 -7.09 6.64
CA PRO A 361 17.31 -7.16 7.99
C PRO A 361 16.44 -6.45 9.04
N PHE A 362 15.34 -5.82 8.63
CA PHE A 362 14.53 -4.96 9.51
C PHE A 362 13.37 -5.73 10.14
N HIS A 363 13.01 -5.34 11.36
CA HIS A 363 11.82 -5.84 12.09
C HIS A 363 11.72 -7.37 12.13
N GLN A 364 12.87 -8.05 12.23
CA GLN A 364 12.95 -9.50 12.24
C GLN A 364 12.44 -10.08 13.56
N ASN A 365 11.62 -11.13 13.46
CA ASN A 365 11.11 -11.88 14.60
C ASN A 365 10.95 -13.38 14.23
N ALA A 366 10.29 -14.17 15.08
CA ALA A 366 10.11 -15.61 14.89
C ALA A 366 9.28 -16.00 13.64
N PHE A 367 8.59 -15.03 13.02
CA PHE A 367 7.77 -15.21 11.82
C PHE A 367 8.42 -14.65 10.55
N SER A 368 9.60 -14.02 10.66
CA SER A 368 10.35 -13.48 9.53
C SER A 368 11.22 -14.54 8.87
N ASP A 369 11.52 -14.37 7.59
CA ASP A 369 12.40 -15.26 6.81
C ASP A 369 13.65 -14.57 6.25
N GLY A 370 13.88 -13.30 6.63
CA GLY A 370 15.01 -12.51 6.16
C GLY A 370 14.90 -11.94 4.75
N THR A 371 13.74 -11.99 4.10
CA THR A 371 13.50 -11.40 2.76
C THR A 371 12.40 -10.34 2.77
N TYR A 372 12.32 -9.53 1.72
CA TYR A 372 11.16 -8.65 1.49
C TYR A 372 10.08 -9.41 0.73
N HIS A 373 8.81 -9.05 0.94
CA HIS A 373 7.65 -9.81 0.44
C HIS A 373 6.73 -8.98 -0.46
N PRO A 374 7.12 -8.66 -1.70
CA PRO A 374 6.19 -8.11 -2.69
C PRO A 374 4.97 -8.99 -2.91
N GLN A 375 3.85 -8.35 -3.26
CA GLN A 375 2.70 -9.04 -3.82
C GLN A 375 2.93 -9.38 -5.31
N ASP A 376 2.31 -10.44 -5.81
CA ASP A 376 2.13 -10.63 -7.25
C ASP A 376 1.12 -9.63 -7.80
N GLU A 377 1.25 -9.30 -9.08
CA GLU A 377 0.50 -8.23 -9.75
C GLU A 377 -0.05 -8.74 -11.07
N ALA A 378 -1.36 -8.63 -11.27
CA ALA A 378 -1.99 -8.87 -12.57
C ALA A 378 -1.59 -7.78 -13.57
N PHE A 379 -1.20 -8.18 -14.76
CA PHE A 379 -0.80 -7.26 -15.81
C PHE A 379 -2.00 -6.73 -16.59
N LEU A 380 -1.86 -5.53 -17.16
CA LEU A 380 -2.83 -4.90 -18.07
C LEU A 380 -3.43 -5.88 -19.12
N PRO A 381 -2.65 -6.78 -19.79
CA PRO A 381 -3.21 -7.74 -20.73
C PRO A 381 -4.27 -8.68 -20.14
N TRP A 382 -4.25 -8.93 -18.83
CA TRP A 382 -5.27 -9.73 -18.13
C TRP A 382 -6.61 -8.99 -18.17
N PHE A 383 -6.64 -7.74 -17.73
CA PHE A 383 -7.83 -6.91 -17.74
C PHE A 383 -8.36 -6.65 -19.16
N MET A 384 -7.45 -6.45 -20.12
CA MET A 384 -7.79 -6.20 -21.53
C MET A 384 -8.16 -7.48 -22.30
N ARG A 385 -7.96 -8.66 -21.70
CA ARG A 385 -8.16 -9.98 -22.32
C ARG A 385 -7.40 -10.18 -23.63
N THR A 386 -6.30 -9.45 -23.79
CA THR A 386 -5.44 -9.53 -24.96
C THR A 386 -4.49 -10.71 -24.83
N SER A 387 -4.11 -11.32 -25.95
CA SER A 387 -3.08 -12.37 -25.97
C SER A 387 -1.73 -11.82 -25.47
N PRO A 388 -1.25 -12.24 -24.30
CA PRO A 388 -0.12 -11.62 -23.61
C PRO A 388 1.22 -12.01 -24.23
N ASN A 389 1.29 -13.06 -25.04
CA ASN A 389 2.53 -13.53 -25.66
C ASN A 389 3.18 -12.48 -26.58
N ASP A 390 2.38 -11.53 -27.08
CA ASP A 390 2.84 -10.46 -27.96
C ASP A 390 2.95 -9.09 -27.26
N VAL A 391 2.37 -8.94 -26.06
CA VAL A 391 2.28 -7.63 -25.36
C VAL A 391 2.95 -7.60 -23.98
N SER A 392 3.15 -8.76 -23.35
CA SER A 392 3.90 -8.93 -22.10
C SER A 392 5.06 -9.90 -22.27
N GLN A 393 5.96 -9.94 -21.31
CA GLN A 393 7.08 -10.88 -21.31
C GLN A 393 6.55 -12.32 -21.38
N PRO A 394 7.15 -13.21 -22.18
CA PRO A 394 6.81 -14.63 -22.13
C PRO A 394 6.93 -15.24 -20.73
N THR A 395 6.18 -16.32 -20.50
CA THR A 395 6.33 -17.18 -19.32
C THR A 395 7.71 -17.86 -19.31
N GLN A 396 8.08 -18.43 -18.17
CA GLN A 396 9.41 -18.96 -17.90
C GLN A 396 9.67 -20.27 -18.62
N SER A 397 8.65 -21.13 -18.76
CA SER A 397 8.81 -22.49 -19.25
C SER A 397 7.94 -22.87 -20.45
N ASP A 398 6.77 -22.25 -20.62
CA ASP A 398 5.80 -22.64 -21.64
C ASP A 398 5.29 -21.44 -22.43
N SER A 399 5.94 -21.15 -23.56
CA SER A 399 5.58 -20.03 -24.44
C SER A 399 4.18 -20.15 -25.07
N THR A 400 3.46 -21.25 -24.87
CA THR A 400 2.06 -21.37 -25.28
C THR A 400 1.10 -20.73 -24.28
N LYS A 401 1.54 -20.56 -23.02
CA LYS A 401 0.79 -19.87 -21.97
C LYS A 401 1.12 -18.40 -21.95
N GLY A 402 0.11 -17.63 -21.59
CA GLY A 402 0.24 -16.21 -21.41
C GLY A 402 0.74 -15.82 -20.03
N ARG A 403 1.66 -14.84 -19.96
CA ARG A 403 2.06 -14.23 -18.70
C ARG A 403 1.11 -13.10 -18.34
N TYR A 404 0.13 -13.39 -17.48
CA TYR A 404 -0.83 -12.39 -17.03
C TYR A 404 -0.54 -11.82 -15.64
N THR A 405 0.50 -12.31 -14.97
CA THR A 405 0.97 -11.73 -13.71
C THR A 405 2.50 -11.64 -13.68
N PHE A 406 3.03 -10.91 -12.71
CA PHE A 406 4.47 -10.85 -12.51
C PHE A 406 5.09 -12.21 -12.19
N LEU A 407 4.42 -13.10 -11.46
CA LEU A 407 4.93 -14.44 -11.19
C LEU A 407 4.90 -15.39 -12.41
N GLY A 408 4.00 -15.18 -13.38
CA GLY A 408 3.87 -16.07 -14.53
C GLY A 408 3.60 -17.54 -14.12
N ASP A 409 4.50 -18.45 -14.50
CA ASP A 409 4.38 -19.89 -14.19
C ASP A 409 4.45 -20.18 -12.67
N LEU A 410 5.03 -19.28 -11.88
CA LEU A 410 5.10 -19.41 -10.41
C LEU A 410 3.81 -19.02 -9.70
N ASN A 411 2.83 -18.43 -10.40
CA ASN A 411 1.53 -18.18 -9.82
C ASN A 411 0.80 -19.54 -9.64
N PRO A 412 0.35 -19.89 -8.42
CA PRO A 412 -0.19 -21.22 -8.14
C PRO A 412 -1.54 -21.49 -8.80
N PHE A 413 -2.17 -20.50 -9.42
CA PHE A 413 -3.48 -20.65 -10.04
C PHE A 413 -3.41 -20.52 -11.56
N SER A 414 -3.80 -21.59 -12.25
CA SER A 414 -3.84 -21.64 -13.72
C SER A 414 -4.80 -20.64 -14.35
N PHE A 415 -5.74 -20.05 -13.60
CA PHE A 415 -6.61 -18.99 -14.14
C PHE A 415 -5.85 -17.69 -14.43
N PHE A 416 -4.64 -17.51 -13.87
CA PHE A 416 -3.72 -16.44 -14.25
C PHE A 416 -2.80 -16.80 -15.43
N HIS A 417 -3.04 -17.93 -16.10
CA HIS A 417 -2.36 -18.29 -17.36
C HIS A 417 -3.25 -18.00 -18.58
N GLN A 418 -4.41 -17.38 -18.36
CA GLN A 418 -5.41 -16.99 -19.36
C GLN A 418 -6.14 -15.70 -18.92
N PRO A 419 -6.89 -15.03 -19.81
CA PRO A 419 -7.70 -13.88 -19.43
C PRO A 419 -8.76 -14.25 -18.37
N PRO A 420 -9.22 -13.27 -17.55
CA PRO A 420 -10.32 -13.51 -16.63
C PRO A 420 -11.60 -13.88 -17.36
N GLY A 421 -12.35 -14.82 -16.77
CA GLY A 421 -13.73 -15.03 -17.14
C GLY A 421 -14.56 -13.76 -16.93
N THR A 422 -15.67 -13.66 -17.65
CA THR A 422 -16.62 -12.57 -17.42
C THR A 422 -17.42 -12.80 -16.14
N CYS A 423 -17.85 -11.68 -15.59
CA CYS A 423 -19.02 -11.55 -14.74
C CYS A 423 -19.91 -10.48 -15.39
#